data_AF-A0A2T6ZZM6-F1
#
_entry.id   AF-A0A2T6ZZM6-F1
#
_cell.length_a   1.000
_cell.length_b   1.000
_cell.length_c   1.000
_cell.angle_alpha   90.00
_cell.angle_beta   90.00
_cell.angle_gamma   90.00
#
_symmetry.space_group_name_H-M   'P 1'
#
loop_
_entity.id
_entity.type
_entity.pdbx_description
1 polymer ?
#
loop_
_entity_poly.entity_id
_entity_poly.type
_entity_poly.pdbx_seq_one_letter_code
_entity_poly.pdbx_strand_id
1 'polypeptide(L)'
;MSRTTPTPYIFQTIRPLPHLPHSATSHAFLTRLATDPGIKHVMAKYKWTVPLLLEMEPLGNTTHDSKTLGLNRNRGAVIELRLRTDWYDGWRDYKTVRKTLCHELAHNVWDGHGREFWDLTNKLEKEVEANDWKSGGRALTDQVFYNPPEEEVQEGKKGWEGGEFRLGGGGGPAVAVRMVSGGSTAEGSQPSMREVLAKAAEERMRRQAAAAAAAGKQKA
;
A
#
# COMPACT_ATOMS: atom_id res chain seq x y z
N MET A 1 -23.66 18.33 7.67
CA MET A 1 -22.56 17.54 8.26
C MET A 1 -23.10 16.18 8.65
N SER A 2 -22.86 15.13 7.85
CA SER A 2 -23.30 13.77 8.17
C SER A 2 -22.44 13.25 9.34
N ARG A 3 -23.06 13.02 10.50
CA ARG A 3 -22.39 12.37 11.64
C ARG A 3 -22.23 10.90 11.29
N THR A 4 -21.02 10.49 10.89
CA THR A 4 -20.69 9.08 10.70
C THR A 4 -20.71 8.41 12.06
N THR A 5 -21.79 7.71 12.40
CA THR A 5 -21.84 6.87 13.60
C THR A 5 -20.74 5.81 13.48
N PRO A 6 -19.83 5.69 14.47
CA PRO A 6 -18.78 4.69 14.42
C PRO A 6 -19.42 3.29 14.35
N THR A 7 -19.14 2.56 13.29
CA THR A 7 -19.59 1.17 13.14
C THR A 7 -18.92 0.33 14.23
N PRO A 8 -19.65 -0.47 15.02
CA PRO A 8 -19.04 -1.30 16.07
C PRO A 8 -18.15 -2.42 15.50
N TYR A 9 -18.31 -2.72 14.21
CA TYR A 9 -17.70 -3.83 13.49
C TYR A 9 -16.29 -3.50 12.99
N ILE A 10 -15.35 -3.39 13.92
CA ILE A 10 -13.94 -3.06 13.66
C ILE A 10 -12.99 -3.96 14.45
N PHE A 11 -11.71 -3.86 14.14
CA PHE A 11 -10.66 -4.27 15.06
C PHE A 11 -10.53 -3.21 16.16
N GLN A 12 -10.75 -3.57 17.41
CA GLN A 12 -10.74 -2.60 18.50
C GLN A 12 -9.32 -2.23 18.91
N THR A 13 -8.47 -3.24 19.07
CA THR A 13 -7.07 -3.08 19.46
C THR A 13 -6.17 -3.77 18.44
N ILE A 14 -5.08 -3.09 18.09
CA ILE A 14 -4.04 -3.61 17.20
C ILE A 14 -2.74 -3.65 17.99
N ARG A 15 -2.05 -4.80 17.98
CA ARG A 15 -0.80 -4.95 18.74
C ARG A 15 0.25 -5.71 17.89
N PRO A 16 1.38 -5.08 17.55
CA PRO A 16 2.53 -5.79 17.00
C PRO A 16 3.28 -6.53 18.12
N LEU A 17 4.25 -7.37 17.75
CA LEU A 17 5.17 -7.95 18.73
C LEU A 17 6.23 -6.90 19.12
N PRO A 18 6.30 -6.47 20.40
CA PRO A 18 7.17 -5.37 20.81
C PRO A 18 8.65 -5.76 20.89
N HIS A 19 8.95 -7.06 21.07
CA HIS A 19 10.30 -7.57 21.22
C HIS A 19 11.00 -7.84 19.86
N LEU A 20 10.28 -7.73 18.75
CA LEU A 20 10.83 -7.93 17.41
C LEU A 20 11.31 -6.62 16.78
N PRO A 21 12.35 -6.67 15.93
CA PRO A 21 12.87 -5.47 15.25
C PRO A 21 11.81 -4.84 14.35
N HIS A 22 11.83 -3.52 14.22
CA HIS A 22 10.90 -2.78 13.35
C HIS A 22 9.41 -2.98 13.70
N SER A 23 9.08 -3.08 14.99
CA SER A 23 7.69 -3.25 15.48
C SER A 23 6.73 -2.16 14.97
N ALA A 24 7.22 -0.93 14.78
CA ALA A 24 6.44 0.17 14.19
C ALA A 24 5.96 -0.13 12.77
N THR A 25 6.77 -0.80 11.95
CA THR A 25 6.40 -1.23 10.60
C THR A 25 5.29 -2.29 10.63
N SER A 26 5.40 -3.27 11.54
CA SER A 26 4.33 -4.26 11.77
C SER A 26 3.04 -3.59 12.25
N HIS A 27 3.12 -2.61 13.15
CA HIS A 27 1.96 -1.83 13.57
C HIS A 27 1.30 -1.10 12.39
N ALA A 28 2.09 -0.42 11.55
CA ALA A 28 1.57 0.26 10.36
C ALA A 28 0.93 -0.72 9.38
N PHE A 29 1.51 -1.92 9.21
CA PHE A 29 0.95 -2.98 8.36
C PHE A 29 -0.42 -3.45 8.88
N LEU A 30 -0.52 -3.76 10.17
CA LEU A 30 -1.79 -4.18 10.78
C LEU A 30 -2.83 -3.04 10.75
N THR A 31 -2.39 -1.81 10.97
CA THR A 31 -3.25 -0.63 10.85
C THR A 31 -3.80 -0.48 9.43
N ARG A 32 -2.96 -0.72 8.41
CA ARG A 32 -3.39 -0.72 7.01
C ARG A 32 -4.45 -1.79 6.74
N LEU A 33 -4.26 -3.02 7.25
CA LEU A 33 -5.28 -4.08 7.13
C LEU A 33 -6.58 -3.72 7.83
N ALA A 34 -6.52 -3.17 9.05
CA ALA A 34 -7.70 -2.80 9.83
C ALA A 34 -8.48 -1.63 9.20
N THR A 35 -7.79 -0.76 8.47
CA THR A 35 -8.38 0.40 7.78
C THR A 35 -8.69 0.13 6.30
N ASP A 36 -8.45 -1.09 5.82
CA ASP A 36 -8.76 -1.51 4.45
C ASP A 36 -10.27 -1.39 4.19
N PRO A 37 -10.71 -0.62 3.17
CA PRO A 37 -12.13 -0.44 2.88
C PRO A 37 -12.88 -1.74 2.65
N GLY A 38 -12.25 -2.72 1.99
CA GLY A 38 -12.85 -4.01 1.71
C GLY A 38 -13.04 -4.84 2.98
N ILE A 39 -12.02 -4.86 3.85
CA ILE A 39 -12.11 -5.55 5.15
C ILE A 39 -13.19 -4.90 6.04
N LYS A 40 -13.21 -3.57 6.13
CA LYS A 40 -14.24 -2.84 6.89
C LYS A 40 -15.64 -3.11 6.37
N HIS A 41 -15.81 -3.17 5.05
CA HIS A 41 -17.09 -3.50 4.43
C HIS A 41 -17.57 -4.89 4.85
N VAL A 42 -16.68 -5.88 4.76
CA VAL A 42 -16.97 -7.27 5.15
C VAL A 42 -17.30 -7.35 6.64
N MET A 43 -16.49 -6.76 7.52
CA MET A 43 -16.77 -6.77 8.96
C MET A 43 -18.14 -6.17 9.28
N ALA A 44 -18.48 -5.04 8.65
CA ALA A 44 -19.78 -4.41 8.84
C ALA A 44 -20.96 -5.26 8.33
N LYS A 45 -20.79 -5.91 7.18
CA LYS A 45 -21.83 -6.76 6.56
C LYS A 45 -22.12 -8.01 7.39
N TYR A 46 -21.07 -8.69 7.85
CA TYR A 46 -21.20 -9.91 8.66
C TYR A 46 -21.31 -9.61 10.16
N LYS A 47 -21.31 -8.33 10.54
CA LYS A 47 -21.44 -7.84 11.93
C LYS A 47 -20.35 -8.38 12.86
N TRP A 48 -19.14 -8.54 12.36
CA TRP A 48 -18.00 -9.03 13.13
C TRP A 48 -17.28 -7.91 13.84
N THR A 49 -17.01 -8.12 15.13
CA THR A 49 -16.16 -7.25 15.95
C THR A 49 -15.04 -8.09 16.50
N VAL A 50 -13.80 -7.68 16.26
CA VAL A 50 -12.62 -8.41 16.72
C VAL A 50 -11.91 -7.54 17.75
N PRO A 51 -11.91 -7.91 19.05
CA PRO A 51 -11.28 -7.12 20.09
C PRO A 51 -9.78 -6.90 19.87
N LEU A 52 -9.06 -7.93 19.40
CA LEU A 52 -7.61 -7.89 19.27
C LEU A 52 -7.12 -8.47 17.95
N LEU A 53 -6.39 -7.65 17.18
CA LEU A 53 -5.59 -8.05 16.03
C LEU A 53 -4.11 -8.00 16.40
N LEU A 54 -3.44 -9.15 16.38
CA LEU A 54 -2.07 -9.33 16.87
C LEU A 54 -1.13 -9.81 15.74
N GLU A 55 0.14 -9.40 15.80
CA GLU A 55 1.19 -10.06 15.02
C GLU A 55 1.54 -11.42 15.63
N MET A 56 1.53 -12.47 14.82
CA MET A 56 1.87 -13.83 15.21
C MET A 56 3.38 -14.04 15.32
N GLU A 57 3.82 -14.78 16.33
CA GLU A 57 5.23 -15.15 16.48
C GLU A 57 5.67 -16.13 15.38
N PRO A 58 6.77 -15.85 14.64
CA PRO A 58 7.10 -16.65 13.46
C PRO A 58 7.85 -17.96 13.77
N LEU A 59 8.40 -18.15 14.96
CA LEU A 59 9.10 -19.40 15.36
C LEU A 59 8.14 -20.43 15.97
N GLY A 60 7.24 -19.99 16.86
CA GLY A 60 6.37 -20.89 17.62
C GLY A 60 5.24 -21.54 16.80
N ASN A 61 4.90 -20.97 15.64
CA ASN A 61 3.74 -21.39 14.84
C ASN A 61 4.14 -21.99 13.47
N THR A 62 5.36 -22.53 13.38
CA THR A 62 5.84 -23.28 12.22
C THR A 62 6.24 -24.68 12.63
N THR A 63 5.47 -25.66 12.23
CA THR A 63 5.93 -27.05 12.15
C THR A 63 6.63 -27.28 10.81
N HIS A 64 7.61 -28.19 10.78
CA HIS A 64 8.43 -28.50 9.60
C HIS A 64 7.60 -28.76 8.32
N ASP A 65 6.37 -29.25 8.47
CA ASP A 65 5.49 -29.64 7.35
C ASP A 65 4.29 -28.68 7.14
N SER A 66 4.09 -27.70 8.03
CA SER A 66 2.94 -26.79 8.00
C SER A 66 3.32 -25.41 8.55
N LYS A 67 3.24 -24.41 7.67
CA LYS A 67 3.47 -23.00 8.01
C LYS A 67 2.13 -22.32 8.26
N THR A 68 1.71 -22.26 9.52
CA THR A 68 0.51 -21.51 9.91
C THR A 68 0.73 -20.02 9.68
N LEU A 69 -0.10 -19.42 8.81
CA LEU A 69 -0.01 -18.00 8.44
C LEU A 69 -0.92 -17.09 9.29
N GLY A 70 -1.94 -17.67 9.91
CA GLY A 70 -2.87 -16.96 10.78
C GLY A 70 -3.52 -17.92 11.78
N LEU A 71 -4.05 -17.35 12.84
CA LEU A 71 -4.78 -18.11 13.86
C LEU A 71 -5.93 -17.26 14.40
N ASN A 72 -7.12 -17.82 14.35
CA ASN A 72 -8.29 -17.29 15.04
C ASN A 72 -8.53 -18.02 16.36
N ARG A 73 -8.53 -17.29 17.48
CA ARG A 73 -8.88 -17.82 18.80
C ARG A 73 -10.30 -17.40 19.17
N ASN A 74 -11.08 -18.38 19.65
CA ASN A 74 -12.43 -18.18 20.19
C ASN A 74 -13.34 -17.39 19.23
N ARG A 75 -13.36 -17.78 17.94
CA ARG A 75 -14.28 -17.24 16.93
C ARG A 75 -14.25 -15.70 16.83
N GLY A 76 -13.04 -15.13 16.81
CA GLY A 76 -12.81 -13.72 16.57
C GLY A 76 -12.49 -12.91 17.82
N ALA A 77 -12.26 -13.54 18.97
CA ALA A 77 -11.79 -12.83 20.15
C ALA A 77 -10.36 -12.28 19.94
N VAL A 78 -9.49 -13.11 19.34
CA VAL A 78 -8.13 -12.73 18.96
C VAL A 78 -7.83 -13.31 17.59
N ILE A 79 -7.37 -12.46 16.67
CA ILE A 79 -6.84 -12.90 15.38
C ILE A 79 -5.35 -12.58 15.36
N GLU A 80 -4.53 -13.60 15.14
CA GLU A 80 -3.08 -13.48 15.00
C GLU A 80 -2.70 -13.68 13.53
N LEU A 81 -1.87 -12.79 12.98
CA LEU A 81 -1.40 -12.89 11.59
C LEU A 81 0.12 -12.92 11.53
N ARG A 82 0.67 -13.86 10.75
CA ARG A 82 2.09 -13.87 10.42
C ARG A 82 2.37 -12.79 9.38
N LEU A 83 3.05 -11.74 9.83
CA LEU A 83 3.45 -10.64 8.94
C LEU A 83 4.84 -10.86 8.34
N ARG A 84 5.73 -11.56 9.06
CA ARG A 84 7.15 -11.66 8.70
C ARG A 84 7.46 -12.82 7.77
N THR A 85 8.53 -12.66 6.99
CA THR A 85 9.22 -13.73 6.26
C THR A 85 9.96 -14.62 7.25
N ASP A 86 10.31 -15.84 6.81
CA ASP A 86 10.96 -16.83 7.68
C ASP A 86 12.39 -16.40 8.09
N TRP A 87 12.99 -15.46 7.36
CA TRP A 87 14.32 -14.89 7.62
C TRP A 87 14.30 -13.67 8.54
N TYR A 88 13.13 -13.28 9.08
CA TYR A 88 12.93 -12.13 9.98
C TYR A 88 13.32 -10.75 9.41
N ASP A 89 13.73 -10.69 8.15
CA ASP A 89 14.26 -9.50 7.48
C ASP A 89 13.19 -8.71 6.72
N GLY A 90 12.01 -9.29 6.50
CA GLY A 90 11.01 -8.72 5.63
C GLY A 90 9.57 -9.03 6.05
N TRP A 91 8.66 -8.36 5.37
CA TRP A 91 7.21 -8.57 5.52
C TRP A 91 6.68 -9.31 4.30
N ARG A 92 5.66 -10.12 4.54
CA ARG A 92 4.90 -10.80 3.49
C ARG A 92 4.15 -9.78 2.65
N ASP A 93 3.85 -10.17 1.42
CA ASP A 93 3.10 -9.30 0.54
C ASP A 93 1.69 -9.03 1.09
N TYR A 94 1.24 -7.79 0.92
CA TYR A 94 -0.04 -7.34 1.47
C TYR A 94 -1.22 -8.18 0.98
N LYS A 95 -1.19 -8.63 -0.27
CA LYS A 95 -2.27 -9.42 -0.88
C LYS A 95 -2.40 -10.78 -0.20
N THR A 96 -1.30 -11.48 0.05
CA THR A 96 -1.29 -12.76 0.77
C THR A 96 -1.80 -12.59 2.20
N VAL A 97 -1.28 -11.61 2.95
CA VAL A 97 -1.73 -11.39 4.34
C VAL A 97 -3.21 -11.01 4.38
N ARG A 98 -3.70 -10.21 3.42
CA ARG A 98 -5.12 -9.88 3.30
C ARG A 98 -5.99 -11.12 3.06
N LYS A 99 -5.55 -12.06 2.24
CA LYS A 99 -6.24 -13.35 2.03
C LYS A 99 -6.23 -14.21 3.29
N THR A 100 -5.10 -14.27 3.99
CA THR A 100 -5.01 -14.95 5.29
C THR A 100 -5.99 -14.34 6.28
N LEU A 101 -6.12 -13.01 6.34
CA LEU A 101 -7.12 -12.39 7.21
C LEU A 101 -8.56 -12.79 6.84
N CYS A 102 -8.90 -12.90 5.55
CA CYS A 102 -10.22 -13.43 5.13
C CYS A 102 -10.44 -14.88 5.59
N HIS A 103 -9.41 -15.72 5.52
CA HIS A 103 -9.43 -17.08 6.06
C HIS A 103 -9.70 -17.08 7.56
N GLU A 104 -8.96 -16.26 8.33
CA GLU A 104 -9.17 -16.16 9.78
C GLU A 104 -10.55 -15.61 10.12
N LEU A 105 -11.09 -14.65 9.36
CA LEU A 105 -12.45 -14.15 9.59
C LEU A 105 -13.51 -15.21 9.32
N ALA A 106 -13.31 -16.10 8.35
CA ALA A 106 -14.22 -17.22 8.12
C ALA A 106 -14.27 -18.19 9.32
N HIS A 107 -13.17 -18.31 10.07
CA HIS A 107 -13.14 -19.07 11.33
C HIS A 107 -14.00 -18.49 12.46
N ASN A 108 -14.58 -17.28 12.31
CA ASN A 108 -15.62 -16.82 13.22
C ASN A 108 -16.89 -17.70 13.15
N VAL A 109 -17.15 -18.31 11.98
CA VAL A 109 -18.36 -19.10 11.71
C VAL A 109 -18.05 -20.59 11.71
N TRP A 110 -16.97 -20.99 11.02
CA TRP A 110 -16.65 -22.40 10.76
C TRP A 110 -15.25 -22.75 11.29
N ASP A 111 -15.16 -23.68 12.24
CA ASP A 111 -13.86 -24.09 12.80
C ASP A 111 -13.07 -24.98 11.83
N GLY A 112 -13.74 -25.91 11.12
CA GLY A 112 -13.10 -26.86 10.21
C GLY A 112 -12.99 -26.37 8.77
N HIS A 113 -11.98 -26.86 8.04
CA HIS A 113 -11.71 -26.53 6.62
C HIS A 113 -12.58 -27.30 5.62
N GLY A 114 -13.89 -27.38 5.88
CA GLY A 114 -14.88 -28.02 5.00
C GLY A 114 -15.27 -27.16 3.80
N ARG A 115 -16.17 -27.66 2.95
CA ARG A 115 -16.67 -26.94 1.75
C ARG A 115 -17.24 -25.55 2.10
N GLU A 116 -18.12 -25.49 3.09
CA GLU A 116 -18.76 -24.24 3.54
C GLU A 116 -17.74 -23.18 3.99
N PHE A 117 -16.65 -23.62 4.61
CA PHE A 117 -15.56 -22.75 5.03
C PHE A 117 -14.85 -22.12 3.82
N TRP A 118 -14.53 -22.93 2.81
CA TRP A 118 -13.87 -22.45 1.60
C TRP A 118 -14.79 -21.56 0.76
N ASP A 119 -16.08 -21.90 0.70
CA ASP A 119 -17.09 -21.08 0.01
C ASP A 119 -17.22 -19.71 0.67
N LEU A 120 -17.26 -19.65 2.01
CA LEU A 120 -17.23 -18.40 2.75
C LEU A 120 -15.93 -17.64 2.50
N THR A 121 -14.77 -18.26 2.67
CA THR A 121 -13.45 -17.62 2.48
C THR A 121 -13.32 -17.01 1.09
N ASN A 122 -13.67 -17.76 0.04
CA ASN A 122 -13.65 -17.28 -1.34
C ASN A 122 -14.63 -16.12 -1.58
N LYS A 123 -15.80 -16.17 -0.94
CA LYS A 123 -16.77 -15.07 -1.00
C LYS A 123 -16.23 -13.81 -0.33
N LEU A 124 -15.61 -13.94 0.85
CA LEU A 124 -14.98 -12.83 1.55
C LEU A 124 -13.84 -12.22 0.71
N GLU A 125 -12.96 -13.03 0.13
CA GLU A 125 -11.89 -12.54 -0.75
C GLU A 125 -12.43 -11.69 -1.91
N LYS A 126 -13.46 -12.18 -2.62
CA LYS A 126 -14.11 -11.45 -3.72
C LYS A 126 -14.76 -10.16 -3.25
N GLU A 127 -15.44 -10.18 -2.10
CA GLU A 127 -16.08 -8.99 -1.53
C GLU A 127 -15.06 -7.94 -1.11
N VAL A 128 -13.95 -8.35 -0.49
CA VAL A 128 -12.86 -7.43 -0.12
C VAL A 128 -12.24 -6.81 -1.37
N GLU A 129 -11.93 -7.61 -2.38
CA GLU A 129 -11.35 -7.12 -3.63
C GLU A 129 -12.29 -6.17 -4.38
N ALA A 130 -13.58 -6.47 -4.46
CA ALA A 130 -14.57 -5.62 -5.12
C ALA A 130 -14.79 -4.27 -4.41
N ASN A 131 -14.60 -4.22 -3.09
CA ASN A 131 -14.78 -3.01 -2.29
C ASN A 131 -13.47 -2.23 -2.05
N ASP A 132 -12.35 -2.69 -2.64
CA ASP A 132 -11.07 -2.01 -2.58
C ASP A 132 -10.96 -0.92 -3.68
N TRP A 133 -11.67 0.19 -3.47
CA TRP A 133 -11.68 1.32 -4.39
C TRP A 133 -10.35 2.10 -4.44
N LYS A 134 -9.45 1.89 -3.47
CA LYS A 134 -8.15 2.57 -3.41
C LYS A 134 -7.14 1.97 -4.39
N SER A 135 -7.24 0.66 -4.65
CA SER A 135 -6.24 -0.08 -5.43
C SER A 135 -6.65 -0.34 -6.88
N GLY A 136 -7.92 -0.08 -7.24
CA GLY A 136 -8.52 -0.54 -8.50
C GLY A 136 -9.21 0.55 -9.34
N GLY A 137 -8.95 1.83 -9.05
CA GLY A 137 -9.57 2.94 -9.76
C GLY A 137 -9.25 2.93 -11.26
N ARG A 138 -10.29 2.93 -12.10
CA ARG A 138 -10.19 3.23 -13.54
C ARG A 138 -10.49 4.71 -13.70
N ALA A 139 -9.57 5.47 -14.29
CA ALA A 139 -9.77 6.90 -14.50
C ALA A 139 -11.06 7.13 -15.30
N LEU A 140 -12.00 7.90 -14.73
CA LEU A 140 -13.27 8.24 -15.38
C LEU A 140 -13.07 9.27 -16.51
N THR A 141 -11.95 9.99 -16.48
CA THR A 141 -11.55 10.97 -17.47
C THR A 141 -10.04 10.87 -17.70
N ASP A 142 -9.58 11.22 -18.90
CA ASP A 142 -8.14 11.28 -19.24
C ASP A 142 -7.53 12.65 -18.86
N GLN A 143 -8.23 13.44 -18.03
CA GLN A 143 -7.76 14.75 -17.60
C GLN A 143 -6.88 14.61 -16.36
N VAL A 144 -5.63 15.04 -16.49
CA VAL A 144 -4.68 15.11 -15.37
C VAL A 144 -5.09 16.28 -14.48
N PHE A 145 -5.80 15.99 -13.38
CA PHE A 145 -5.99 16.97 -12.32
C PHE A 145 -4.68 17.12 -11.54
N TYR A 146 -4.32 18.36 -11.22
CA TYR A 146 -3.17 18.65 -10.40
C TYR A 146 -3.32 17.95 -9.04
N ASN A 147 -2.52 16.90 -8.84
CA ASN A 147 -2.32 16.28 -7.53
C ASN A 147 -1.13 17.01 -6.90
N PRO A 148 -1.32 17.88 -5.90
CA PRO A 148 -0.19 18.45 -5.20
C PRO A 148 0.65 17.28 -4.65
N PRO A 149 1.98 17.30 -4.81
CA PRO A 149 2.82 16.36 -4.11
C PRO A 149 2.50 16.48 -2.62
N GLU A 150 2.33 15.35 -1.94
CA GLU A 150 2.33 15.33 -0.47
C GLU A 150 3.72 15.84 -0.07
N GLU A 151 3.81 17.14 0.24
CA GLU A 151 5.03 17.71 0.78
C GLU A 151 5.31 16.99 2.10
N GLU A 152 6.40 16.22 2.14
CA GLU A 152 7.08 15.91 3.38
C GLU A 152 7.23 17.21 4.14
N VAL A 153 6.51 17.36 5.25
CA VAL A 153 6.60 18.52 6.11
C VAL A 153 7.99 18.49 6.75
N GLN A 154 8.99 19.01 6.03
CA GLN A 154 10.25 19.41 6.60
C GLN A 154 9.96 20.66 7.42
N GLU A 155 9.95 20.45 8.73
CA GLU A 155 9.85 21.47 9.76
C GLU A 155 10.86 22.60 9.47
N GLY A 156 10.36 23.79 9.13
CA GLY A 156 11.16 25.01 9.08
C GLY A 156 11.38 25.66 7.72
N LYS A 157 10.32 25.99 6.96
CA LYS A 157 10.34 27.16 6.07
C LYS A 157 9.05 27.96 6.20
N LYS A 158 9.22 29.27 6.39
CA LYS A 158 8.20 30.26 6.72
C LYS A 158 7.01 30.18 5.77
N GLY A 159 5.86 29.82 6.34
CA GLY A 159 4.58 29.84 5.66
C GLY A 159 4.23 31.24 5.16
N TRP A 160 3.72 31.25 3.93
CA TRP A 160 3.04 32.33 3.22
C TRP A 160 2.50 33.46 4.12
N GLU A 161 3.03 34.67 3.96
CA GLU A 161 2.49 35.87 4.59
C GLU A 161 1.37 36.43 3.67
N GLY A 162 0.12 36.33 4.14
CA GLY A 162 -1.06 36.73 3.37
C GLY A 162 -1.15 38.25 3.19
N GLY A 163 -1.18 38.71 1.94
CA GLY A 163 -1.50 40.10 1.58
C GLY A 163 -2.81 40.18 0.82
N GLU A 164 -3.68 41.12 1.21
CA GLU A 164 -4.92 41.46 0.50
C GLU A 164 -4.58 42.35 -0.71
N PHE A 165 -4.71 41.83 -1.94
CA PHE A 165 -4.53 42.61 -3.16
C PHE A 165 -5.87 42.95 -3.81
N ARG A 166 -6.22 44.24 -3.81
CA ARG A 166 -7.38 44.79 -4.53
C ARG A 166 -7.03 44.91 -6.02
N LEU A 167 -7.58 44.00 -6.84
CA LEU A 167 -7.48 44.03 -8.30
C LEU A 167 -8.39 45.13 -8.88
N GLY A 168 -7.79 46.14 -9.50
CA GLY A 168 -8.53 47.08 -10.36
C GLY A 168 -7.76 48.36 -10.76
N GLY A 169 -7.55 48.52 -12.08
CA GLY A 169 -7.60 49.83 -12.75
C GLY A 169 -6.29 50.55 -13.11
N GLY A 170 -5.93 50.53 -14.41
CA GLY A 170 -5.49 51.73 -15.15
C GLY A 170 -3.99 52.07 -15.28
N GLY A 171 -3.44 51.87 -16.47
CA GLY A 171 -2.68 52.91 -17.19
C GLY A 171 -1.19 53.20 -16.86
N GLY A 172 -0.28 52.28 -17.22
CA GLY A 172 1.13 52.53 -17.64
C GLY A 172 2.14 53.07 -16.61
N PRO A 173 3.44 53.22 -16.96
CA PRO A 173 4.26 52.55 -17.98
C PRO A 173 5.25 51.51 -17.38
N ALA A 174 5.82 50.68 -18.24
CA ALA A 174 6.73 49.60 -17.90
C ALA A 174 8.06 50.11 -17.28
N VAL A 175 8.33 49.69 -16.05
CA VAL A 175 9.65 49.78 -15.42
C VAL A 175 10.24 48.37 -15.39
N ALA A 176 11.14 48.11 -16.33
CA ALA A 176 11.89 46.87 -16.40
C ALA A 176 12.88 46.79 -15.22
N VAL A 177 12.55 46.00 -14.21
CA VAL A 177 13.51 45.61 -13.16
C VAL A 177 14.26 44.37 -13.65
N ARG A 178 15.51 44.61 -14.07
CA ARG A 178 16.55 43.60 -14.27
C ARG A 178 16.77 42.82 -12.97
N MET A 179 16.52 41.52 -13.00
CA MET A 179 17.11 40.59 -12.03
C MET A 179 18.38 40.01 -12.64
N VAL A 180 19.48 40.26 -11.95
CA VAL A 180 20.80 39.68 -12.22
C VAL A 180 20.81 38.29 -11.55
N SER A 181 20.97 37.22 -12.32
CA SER A 181 21.35 35.92 -11.78
C SER A 181 22.80 35.66 -12.16
N GLY A 182 23.66 35.68 -11.13
CA GLY A 182 25.08 35.40 -11.25
C GLY A 182 25.31 34.00 -11.81
N GLY A 183 26.24 33.91 -12.75
CA GLY A 183 26.75 32.65 -13.25
C GLY A 183 27.66 31.97 -12.24
N SER A 184 27.53 30.64 -12.19
CA SER A 184 28.60 29.74 -11.79
C SER A 184 28.68 28.64 -12.84
N THR A 185 29.78 28.66 -13.57
CA THR A 185 30.24 27.72 -14.58
C THR A 185 30.61 26.36 -13.99
N ALA A 186 30.47 25.34 -14.85
CA ALA A 186 31.26 24.10 -14.96
C ALA A 186 30.55 22.76 -14.69
N GLU A 187 30.46 22.01 -15.80
CA GLU A 187 30.66 20.56 -15.97
C GLU A 187 29.64 19.54 -15.46
N GLY A 188 29.07 18.81 -16.44
CA GLY A 188 28.46 17.50 -16.26
C GLY A 188 26.97 17.43 -16.57
N SER A 189 26.57 17.68 -17.83
CA SER A 189 25.18 17.45 -18.26
C SER A 189 24.80 15.98 -18.09
N GLN A 190 24.06 15.66 -17.03
CA GLN A 190 23.43 14.35 -16.89
C GLN A 190 22.39 14.17 -18.00
N PRO A 191 22.31 12.99 -18.63
CA PRO A 191 21.35 12.73 -19.69
C PRO A 191 19.94 12.89 -19.15
N SER A 192 19.09 13.53 -19.95
CA SER A 192 17.69 13.72 -19.61
C SER A 192 17.02 12.35 -19.36
N MET A 193 16.04 12.30 -18.46
CA MET A 193 15.37 11.04 -18.10
C MET A 193 14.80 10.30 -19.33
N ARG A 194 14.47 11.06 -20.38
CA ARG A 194 14.00 10.56 -21.68
C ARG A 194 15.09 9.80 -22.45
N GLU A 195 16.33 10.26 -22.41
CA GLU A 195 17.48 9.59 -23.03
C GLU A 195 17.88 8.33 -22.26
N VAL A 196 17.81 8.36 -20.93
CA VAL A 196 18.09 7.19 -20.09
C VAL A 196 17.10 6.06 -20.37
N LEU A 197 15.80 6.39 -20.49
CA LEU A 197 14.77 5.41 -20.84
C LEU A 197 14.95 4.85 -22.25
N ALA A 198 15.24 5.71 -23.23
CA ALA A 198 15.45 5.29 -24.62
C ALA A 198 16.64 4.32 -24.74
N LYS A 199 17.76 4.63 -24.08
CA LYS A 199 18.96 3.80 -24.09
C LYS A 199 18.75 2.45 -23.39
N ALA A 200 18.00 2.44 -22.29
CA ALA A 200 17.64 1.20 -21.59
C ALA A 200 16.70 0.30 -22.42
N ALA A 201 15.81 0.89 -23.24
CA ALA A 201 14.94 0.14 -24.14
C ALA A 201 15.71 -0.52 -25.30
N GLU A 202 16.65 0.21 -25.91
CA GLU A 202 17.49 -0.32 -27.00
C GLU A 202 18.38 -1.49 -26.55
N GLU A 203 18.98 -1.41 -25.35
CA GLU A 203 19.77 -2.52 -24.81
C GLU A 203 18.94 -3.78 -24.54
N ARG A 204 17.68 -3.65 -24.12
CA ARG A 204 16.78 -4.79 -23.93
C ARG A 204 16.45 -5.47 -25.25
N MET A 205 16.16 -4.69 -26.29
CA MET A 205 15.91 -5.21 -27.64
C MET A 205 17.14 -5.93 -28.19
N ARG A 206 18.34 -5.37 -27.99
CA ARG A 206 19.59 -5.98 -28.44
C ARG A 206 19.91 -7.28 -27.70
N ARG A 207 19.69 -7.34 -26.38
CA ARG A 207 19.86 -8.57 -25.59
C ARG A 207 18.85 -9.66 -25.98
N GLN A 208 17.60 -9.28 -26.25
CA GLN A 208 16.59 -10.23 -26.72
C GLN A 208 16.91 -10.77 -28.11
N ALA A 209 17.36 -9.93 -29.04
CA ALA A 209 17.80 -10.34 -30.36
C ALA A 209 19.03 -11.26 -30.31
N ALA A 210 20.02 -10.95 -29.46
CA ALA A 210 21.20 -11.79 -29.26
C ALA A 210 20.84 -13.15 -28.62
N ALA A 211 19.93 -13.18 -27.66
CA ALA A 211 19.45 -14.41 -27.04
C ALA A 211 18.68 -15.30 -28.04
N ALA A 212 17.85 -14.69 -28.90
CA ALA A 212 17.15 -15.39 -29.96
C ALA A 212 18.11 -15.98 -31.02
N ALA A 213 19.17 -15.24 -31.39
CA ALA A 213 20.19 -15.71 -32.33
C ALA A 213 21.05 -16.84 -31.73
N ALA A 214 21.33 -16.81 -30.43
CA ALA A 214 22.05 -17.88 -29.73
C ALA A 214 21.22 -19.17 -29.63
N ALA A 215 19.90 -19.06 -29.40
CA ALA A 215 19.00 -20.21 -29.36
C ALA A 215 18.82 -20.89 -30.73
N GLY A 216 18.94 -20.14 -31.84
CA GLY A 216 18.88 -20.69 -33.19
C GLY A 216 20.10 -21.53 -33.60
N LYS A 217 21.28 -21.24 -33.04
CA LYS A 217 22.53 -21.98 -33.35
C LYS A 217 22.69 -23.30 -32.60
N GLN A 218 21.88 -23.56 -31.57
CA GLN A 218 21.92 -24.83 -30.82
C GLN A 218 20.96 -25.91 -31.37
N LYS A 219 20.17 -25.58 -32.40
CA LYS A 219 19.21 -26.50 -33.03
C LYS A 219 19.54 -26.82 -34.50
N ALA A 220 20.73 -26.46 -34.97
CA ALA A 220 21.26 -26.82 -36.29
C ALA A 220 22.43 -27.79 -36.12
#